data_AF-A0A1H5L574-F1
#
_entry.id   AF-A0A1H5L574-F1
#
_cell.length_a   1.000
_cell.length_b   1.000
_cell.length_c   1.000
_cell.angle_alpha   90.00
_cell.angle_beta   90.00
_cell.angle_gamma   90.00
#
_symmetry.space_group_name_H-M   'P 1'
#
loop_
_entity.id
_entity.type
_entity.pdbx_description
1 polymer ?
#
loop_
_entity_poly.entity_id
_entity_poly.type
_entity_poly.pdbx_seq_one_letter_code
_entity_poly.pdbx_strand_id
1 'polypeptide(L)'
;MTRTYRRSAAVLAVGGLALGISACAPGGEEEPTDDGVITIYSQQGPDSDLNTNSFTLMLEEEFGVDLQFETTTWDAAAASESRQITLASGEYPDAFLLIPWVDQFTQAELLKFGDQGLVRPLNDLLDENAPNLQSAWADTPEWERLATAPDGTVWGLPQWNDCFHCTYPSKLWLNSAWLESLGLERPTTPEELRDVLTAFKEQDPNGNGQADEVPLSGSPGGNSVLPFLMNPFVYMATSSVDGSVPGSLGLHGEDVTLQPTLDGWRDGLRYVNSLFEEGLVDEAAFTQNQDALLALGDVAGDPILGAATVGHPGVFVTVGQEDGRDTNYDTLPPLTGPNGSPASEVSSSSAGATFVITNNATDEEAATLVQMVDWMIDYDNHLRAEWGEEGVAWDYAEEGDVALNEDLEPLYVRHRLSGADETENSNSSWGPLAQYYGSQEFRQSQVVPEDIYDLSGYERRLFEATQAYAENSPENAFPYWNLWIPDEAASELSTVQTNVESLVLQASAEFVTGVRDIDDDAAWQAFQDELVANGSDRYVEIYQEAWDAAQ
;
A
#
# COMPACT_ATOMS: atom_id res chain seq x y z
N MET A 1 -10.82 47.14 6.21
CA MET A 1 -12.13 47.84 6.35
C MET A 1 -13.22 46.91 5.89
N THR A 2 -13.91 46.35 6.87
CA THR A 2 -15.05 45.43 6.83
C THR A 2 -16.30 46.09 6.25
N ARG A 3 -17.05 45.38 5.40
CA ARG A 3 -18.50 45.62 5.23
C ARG A 3 -19.25 44.30 5.06
N THR A 4 -19.94 43.93 6.12
CA THR A 4 -21.01 42.93 6.20
C THR A 4 -22.38 43.63 6.24
N TYR A 5 -23.43 42.82 6.00
CA TYR A 5 -24.87 42.99 6.30
C TYR A 5 -25.74 43.67 5.22
N ARG A 6 -27.00 43.28 4.95
CA ARG A 6 -27.97 42.43 5.68
C ARG A 6 -29.17 42.06 4.78
N ARG A 7 -29.69 40.83 4.99
CA ARG A 7 -31.10 40.36 5.13
C ARG A 7 -32.25 41.05 4.38
N SER A 8 -33.17 40.22 3.89
CA SER A 8 -34.62 40.45 4.03
C SER A 8 -35.33 39.12 4.27
N ALA A 9 -36.25 39.13 5.24
CA ALA A 9 -37.03 37.98 5.68
C ALA A 9 -38.53 38.22 5.41
N ALA A 10 -39.20 37.12 5.05
CA ALA A 10 -40.56 36.68 5.38
C ALA A 10 -41.78 37.62 5.21
N VAL A 11 -42.81 37.09 4.52
CA VAL A 11 -44.22 37.19 4.94
C VAL A 11 -44.92 35.85 4.70
N LEU A 12 -45.49 35.31 5.79
CA LEU A 12 -46.41 34.17 5.87
C LEU A 12 -47.83 34.56 5.45
N ALA A 13 -48.57 33.63 4.85
CA ALA A 13 -50.03 33.58 4.97
C ALA A 13 -50.51 32.11 5.00
N VAL A 14 -51.22 31.77 6.07
CA VAL A 14 -51.80 30.45 6.39
C VAL A 14 -53.31 30.48 6.15
N GLY A 15 -53.87 29.35 5.70
CA GLY A 15 -55.29 28.97 5.82
C GLY A 15 -55.81 28.35 4.52
N GLY A 16 -56.48 27.19 4.48
CA GLY A 16 -56.95 26.24 5.48
C GLY A 16 -57.94 25.27 4.82
N LEU A 17 -58.03 24.06 5.37
CA LEU A 17 -59.06 23.01 5.25
C LEU A 17 -59.27 22.23 3.93
N ALA A 18 -58.91 20.95 4.07
CA ALA A 18 -59.42 19.70 3.49
C ALA A 18 -60.86 19.67 2.94
N LEU A 19 -60.99 19.01 1.78
CA LEU A 19 -62.16 18.26 1.34
C LEU A 19 -61.68 16.99 0.66
N GLY A 20 -61.96 15.84 1.27
CA GLY A 20 -61.76 14.52 0.68
C GLY A 20 -62.83 14.23 -0.37
N ILE A 21 -62.40 13.72 -1.52
CA ILE A 21 -63.26 13.00 -2.45
C ILE A 21 -62.51 11.72 -2.83
N SER A 22 -63.08 10.61 -2.39
CA SER A 22 -62.75 9.26 -2.82
C SER A 22 -63.05 9.13 -4.31
N ALA A 23 -62.04 8.74 -5.09
CA ALA A 23 -62.20 8.30 -6.47
C ALA A 23 -61.52 6.94 -6.60
N CYS A 24 -62.32 5.90 -6.84
CA CYS A 24 -61.86 4.57 -7.19
C CYS A 24 -61.03 4.63 -8.49
N ALA A 25 -59.79 4.18 -8.44
CA ALA A 25 -58.99 3.86 -9.62
C ALA A 25 -59.01 2.33 -9.85
N PRO A 26 -59.29 1.87 -11.08
CA PRO A 26 -59.25 0.45 -11.43
C PRO A 26 -57.83 0.03 -11.84
N GLY A 27 -57.41 -1.16 -11.38
CA GLY A 27 -56.27 -1.89 -11.91
C GLY A 27 -54.92 -1.39 -11.40
N GLY A 28 -54.34 -2.12 -10.45
CA GLY A 28 -52.90 -2.05 -10.25
C GLY A 28 -52.22 -2.54 -11.53
N GLU A 29 -51.51 -1.65 -12.19
CA GLU A 29 -50.28 -2.05 -12.85
C GLU A 29 -49.34 -2.48 -11.72
N GLU A 30 -48.90 -3.74 -11.76
CA GLU A 30 -47.68 -4.15 -11.07
C GLU A 30 -46.61 -3.17 -11.52
N GLU A 31 -46.00 -2.46 -10.57
CA GLU A 31 -44.71 -1.83 -10.85
C GLU A 31 -43.76 -2.96 -11.27
N PRO A 32 -42.97 -2.79 -12.34
CA PRO A 32 -41.99 -3.79 -12.70
C PRO A 32 -41.08 -3.97 -11.50
N THR A 33 -40.97 -5.22 -11.02
CA THR A 33 -39.84 -5.59 -10.16
C THR A 33 -38.57 -5.33 -10.96
N ASP A 34 -37.60 -4.71 -10.30
CA ASP A 34 -36.28 -4.36 -10.83
C ASP A 34 -35.45 -5.65 -11.00
N ASP A 35 -35.95 -6.57 -11.84
CA ASP A 35 -35.33 -7.86 -12.12
C ASP A 35 -34.12 -7.60 -13.05
N GLY A 36 -32.91 -7.45 -12.50
CA GLY A 36 -31.66 -7.59 -13.27
C GLY A 36 -30.54 -6.56 -13.09
N VAL A 37 -30.66 -5.60 -12.16
CA VAL A 37 -29.59 -4.64 -11.86
C VAL A 37 -28.79 -5.09 -10.64
N ILE A 38 -27.50 -5.37 -10.83
CA ILE A 38 -26.57 -5.68 -9.74
C ILE A 38 -25.93 -4.39 -9.25
N THR A 39 -26.12 -4.07 -7.97
CA THR A 39 -25.55 -2.88 -7.33
C THR A 39 -24.20 -3.20 -6.68
N ILE A 40 -23.20 -2.35 -6.94
CA ILE A 40 -21.82 -2.54 -6.45
C ILE A 40 -21.33 -1.24 -5.83
N TYR A 41 -20.86 -1.28 -4.58
CA TYR A 41 -20.14 -0.14 -4.00
C TYR A 41 -18.66 -0.22 -4.36
N SER A 42 -18.10 0.89 -4.85
CA SER A 42 -16.70 0.94 -5.28
C SER A 42 -16.05 2.32 -5.09
N GLN A 43 -14.73 2.35 -5.01
CA GLN A 43 -13.99 3.61 -5.11
C GLN A 43 -13.71 3.94 -6.57
N GLN A 44 -13.53 5.23 -6.86
CA GLN A 44 -13.41 5.76 -8.22
C GLN A 44 -12.48 6.97 -8.27
N GLY A 45 -11.69 7.05 -9.35
CA GLY A 45 -10.84 8.19 -9.67
C GLY A 45 -11.63 9.37 -10.27
N PRO A 46 -11.09 10.59 -10.20
CA PRO A 46 -11.80 11.82 -10.62
C PRO A 46 -12.13 11.88 -12.12
N ASP A 47 -11.38 11.16 -12.95
CA ASP A 47 -11.49 11.17 -14.42
C ASP A 47 -12.13 9.87 -14.96
N SER A 48 -12.83 9.12 -14.11
CA SER A 48 -13.52 7.88 -14.49
C SER A 48 -14.98 7.94 -14.06
N ASP A 49 -15.86 7.26 -14.78
CA ASP A 49 -17.26 6.99 -14.45
C ASP A 49 -17.54 5.49 -14.59
N LEU A 50 -17.47 4.72 -13.50
CA LEU A 50 -17.66 3.26 -13.52
C LEU A 50 -18.99 2.82 -14.14
N ASN A 51 -20.04 3.65 -14.10
CA ASN A 51 -21.34 3.36 -14.71
C ASN A 51 -21.38 3.58 -16.23
N THR A 52 -20.39 4.27 -16.80
CA THR A 52 -20.26 4.48 -18.25
C THR A 52 -18.92 4.00 -18.79
N ASN A 53 -18.15 3.30 -17.95
CA ASN A 53 -16.82 2.82 -18.24
C ASN A 53 -16.86 1.71 -19.30
N SER A 54 -15.94 1.76 -20.26
CA SER A 54 -15.97 0.82 -21.38
C SER A 54 -15.81 -0.64 -20.95
N PHE A 55 -15.05 -0.92 -19.88
CA PHE A 55 -14.91 -2.27 -19.35
C PHE A 55 -16.21 -2.74 -18.67
N THR A 56 -16.85 -1.86 -17.88
CA THR A 56 -18.15 -2.17 -17.26
C THR A 56 -19.18 -2.57 -18.31
N LEU A 57 -19.35 -1.76 -19.36
CA LEU A 57 -20.30 -2.03 -20.44
C LEU A 57 -19.99 -3.34 -21.18
N MET A 58 -18.72 -3.73 -21.26
CA MET A 58 -18.31 -5.00 -21.85
C MET A 58 -18.68 -6.18 -20.96
N LEU A 59 -18.49 -6.08 -19.63
CA LEU A 59 -18.94 -7.10 -18.69
C LEU A 59 -20.46 -7.25 -18.68
N GLU A 60 -21.21 -6.15 -18.77
CA GLU A 60 -22.68 -6.18 -18.92
C GLU A 60 -23.10 -7.00 -20.15
N GLU A 61 -22.45 -6.80 -21.30
CA GLU A 61 -22.73 -7.55 -22.53
C GLU A 61 -22.33 -9.03 -22.41
N GLU A 62 -21.16 -9.33 -21.84
CA GLU A 62 -20.63 -10.70 -21.71
C GLU A 62 -21.50 -11.55 -20.77
N PHE A 63 -21.91 -10.99 -19.63
CA PHE A 63 -22.67 -11.70 -18.61
C PHE A 63 -24.18 -11.50 -18.73
N GLY A 64 -24.64 -10.59 -19.59
CA GLY A 64 -26.05 -10.33 -19.83
C GLY A 64 -26.77 -9.74 -18.61
N VAL A 65 -26.11 -8.84 -17.89
CA VAL A 65 -26.61 -8.16 -16.68
C VAL A 65 -26.43 -6.65 -16.79
N ASP A 66 -27.15 -5.88 -15.98
CA ASP A 66 -26.91 -4.44 -15.82
C ASP A 66 -26.16 -4.21 -14.50
N LEU A 67 -25.10 -3.40 -14.52
CA LEU A 67 -24.28 -3.08 -13.35
C LEU A 67 -24.49 -1.62 -12.94
N GLN A 68 -24.77 -1.39 -11.66
CA GLN A 68 -24.87 -0.05 -11.10
C GLN A 68 -23.87 0.16 -9.96
N PHE A 69 -22.94 1.08 -10.18
CA PHE A 69 -21.93 1.45 -9.20
C PHE A 69 -22.38 2.61 -8.31
N GLU A 70 -22.36 2.37 -7.00
CA GLU A 70 -22.41 3.40 -5.95
C GLU A 70 -20.98 3.78 -5.57
N THR A 71 -20.54 4.99 -5.94
CA THR A 71 -19.12 5.31 -5.87
C THR A 71 -18.71 6.27 -4.76
N THR A 72 -17.46 6.11 -4.30
CA THR A 72 -16.73 7.08 -3.47
C THR A 72 -15.39 7.46 -4.12
N THR A 73 -14.66 8.40 -3.53
CA THR A 73 -13.36 8.87 -4.05
C THR A 73 -12.21 7.94 -3.64
N TRP A 74 -11.02 8.17 -4.19
CA TRP A 74 -9.76 7.55 -3.72
C TRP A 74 -9.16 8.19 -2.46
N ASP A 75 -9.87 9.11 -1.81
CA ASP A 75 -9.45 9.62 -0.50
C ASP A 75 -9.77 8.57 0.57
N ALA A 76 -8.72 7.97 1.15
CA ALA A 76 -8.87 6.84 2.08
C ALA A 76 -9.81 7.14 3.26
N ALA A 77 -9.72 8.34 3.85
CA ALA A 77 -10.55 8.72 4.97
C ALA A 77 -12.02 8.88 4.57
N ALA A 78 -12.30 9.56 3.46
CA ALA A 78 -13.65 9.73 2.93
C ALA A 78 -14.26 8.40 2.46
N ALA A 79 -13.46 7.54 1.83
CA ALA A 79 -13.88 6.22 1.38
C ALA A 79 -14.27 5.32 2.55
N SER A 80 -13.42 5.25 3.59
CA SER A 80 -13.70 4.47 4.79
C SER A 80 -14.95 4.98 5.52
N GLU A 81 -15.09 6.29 5.74
CA GLU A 81 -16.30 6.87 6.35
C GLU A 81 -17.56 6.54 5.53
N SER A 82 -17.48 6.66 4.20
CA SER A 82 -18.58 6.36 3.30
C SER A 82 -18.99 4.88 3.37
N ARG A 83 -18.06 3.93 3.32
CA ARG A 83 -18.37 2.49 3.41
C ARG A 83 -19.05 2.15 4.73
N GLN A 84 -18.56 2.71 5.85
CA GLN A 84 -19.17 2.48 7.17
C GLN A 84 -20.60 3.04 7.25
N ILE A 85 -20.87 4.19 6.62
CA ILE A 85 -22.24 4.73 6.53
C ILE A 85 -23.14 3.81 5.68
N THR A 86 -22.65 3.31 4.54
CA THR A 86 -23.38 2.38 3.67
C THR A 86 -23.73 1.09 4.43
N LEU A 87 -22.79 0.49 5.14
CA LEU A 87 -23.06 -0.72 5.94
C LEU A 87 -24.04 -0.45 7.09
N ALA A 88 -24.01 0.75 7.68
CA ALA A 88 -24.88 1.12 8.80
C ALA A 88 -26.31 1.55 8.39
N SER A 89 -26.54 1.89 7.11
CA SER A 89 -27.84 2.38 6.62
C SER A 89 -28.91 1.30 6.66
N GLY A 90 -28.52 0.03 6.50
CA GLY A 90 -29.43 -1.10 6.27
C GLY A 90 -29.93 -1.22 4.82
N GLU A 91 -29.53 -0.29 3.95
CA GLU A 91 -29.72 -0.30 2.48
C GLU A 91 -28.31 -0.24 1.87
N TYR A 92 -27.73 -1.41 1.64
CA TYR A 92 -26.37 -1.61 1.12
C TYR A 92 -26.42 -2.42 -0.20
N PRO A 93 -25.39 -2.30 -1.05
CA PRO A 93 -25.36 -2.94 -2.37
C PRO A 93 -25.28 -4.47 -2.29
N ASP A 94 -25.41 -5.11 -3.45
CA ASP A 94 -25.22 -6.56 -3.63
C ASP A 94 -23.77 -6.98 -3.40
N ALA A 95 -22.82 -6.14 -3.77
CA ALA A 95 -21.40 -6.39 -3.53
C ALA A 95 -20.59 -5.12 -3.25
N PHE A 96 -19.40 -5.33 -2.70
CA PHE A 96 -18.34 -4.35 -2.61
C PHE A 96 -17.19 -4.80 -3.50
N LEU A 97 -16.64 -3.86 -4.29
CA LEU A 97 -15.43 -4.02 -5.07
C LEU A 97 -14.51 -2.85 -4.77
N LEU A 98 -13.37 -3.10 -4.15
CA LEU A 98 -12.56 -2.07 -3.51
C LEU A 98 -11.08 -2.13 -3.95
N ILE A 99 -10.33 -1.10 -3.59
CA ILE A 99 -8.91 -0.92 -3.82
C ILE A 99 -8.20 -0.94 -2.46
N PRO A 100 -7.26 -1.88 -2.22
CA PRO A 100 -6.69 -2.12 -0.88
C PRO A 100 -6.01 -0.91 -0.25
N TRP A 101 -5.35 -0.07 -1.07
CA TRP A 101 -4.64 1.11 -0.62
C TRP A 101 -5.53 2.34 -0.41
N VAL A 102 -6.82 2.26 -0.75
CA VAL A 102 -7.83 3.28 -0.45
C VAL A 102 -8.62 2.88 0.79
N ASP A 103 -9.33 1.74 0.74
CA ASP A 103 -10.10 1.17 1.85
C ASP A 103 -10.51 -0.28 1.49
N GLN A 104 -10.60 -1.15 2.49
CA GLN A 104 -11.00 -2.56 2.32
C GLN A 104 -11.63 -3.12 3.60
N PHE A 105 -12.29 -4.27 3.51
CA PHE A 105 -12.76 -4.97 4.71
C PHE A 105 -11.58 -5.55 5.47
N THR A 106 -11.50 -5.26 6.76
CA THR A 106 -10.54 -5.93 7.64
C THR A 106 -10.98 -7.38 7.93
N GLN A 107 -10.03 -8.25 8.28
CA GLN A 107 -10.33 -9.63 8.70
C GLN A 107 -11.35 -9.69 9.85
N ALA A 108 -11.24 -8.78 10.83
CA ALA A 108 -12.19 -8.69 11.94
C ALA A 108 -13.59 -8.26 11.49
N GLU A 109 -13.68 -7.33 10.54
CA GLU A 109 -14.96 -6.95 9.92
C GLU A 109 -15.60 -8.12 9.17
N LEU A 110 -14.82 -8.90 8.43
CA LEU A 110 -15.30 -10.07 7.72
C LEU A 110 -15.89 -11.11 8.66
N LEU A 111 -15.19 -11.46 9.75
CA LEU A 111 -15.70 -12.37 10.78
C LEU A 111 -17.00 -11.85 11.40
N LYS A 112 -17.00 -10.58 11.82
CA LYS A 112 -18.16 -9.94 12.46
C LYS A 112 -19.38 -9.88 11.54
N PHE A 113 -19.20 -9.48 10.28
CA PHE A 113 -20.30 -9.37 9.33
C PHE A 113 -20.76 -10.74 8.82
N GLY A 114 -19.86 -11.72 8.75
CA GLY A 114 -20.18 -13.11 8.45
C GLY A 114 -21.08 -13.72 9.53
N ASP A 115 -20.71 -13.54 10.80
CA ASP A 115 -21.50 -14.00 11.95
C ASP A 115 -22.88 -13.33 12.04
N GLN A 116 -22.98 -12.08 11.59
CA GLN A 116 -24.25 -11.35 11.51
C GLN A 116 -25.11 -11.77 10.30
N GLY A 117 -24.55 -12.54 9.37
CA GLY A 117 -25.18 -12.93 8.11
C GLY A 117 -25.36 -11.76 7.14
N LEU A 118 -24.57 -10.69 7.27
CA LEU A 118 -24.56 -9.55 6.36
C LEU A 118 -23.79 -9.87 5.08
N VAL A 119 -22.65 -10.56 5.21
CA VAL A 119 -21.85 -11.02 4.07
C VAL A 119 -22.04 -12.52 3.84
N ARG A 120 -21.97 -12.94 2.59
CA ARG A 120 -22.17 -14.34 2.19
C ARG A 120 -20.85 -15.11 2.30
N PRO A 121 -20.89 -16.40 2.74
CA PRO A 121 -19.76 -17.29 2.53
C PRO A 121 -19.61 -17.56 1.03
N LEU A 122 -18.38 -17.54 0.53
CA LEU A 122 -18.08 -17.67 -0.89
C LEU A 122 -17.67 -19.08 -1.31
N ASN A 123 -17.30 -19.98 -0.38
CA ASN A 123 -16.73 -21.30 -0.70
C ASN A 123 -17.50 -22.06 -1.80
N ASP A 124 -18.80 -22.30 -1.61
CA ASP A 124 -19.63 -23.03 -2.58
C ASP A 124 -19.75 -22.27 -3.92
N LEU A 125 -19.84 -20.93 -3.88
CA LEU A 125 -19.91 -20.11 -5.08
C LEU A 125 -18.61 -20.20 -5.89
N LEU A 126 -17.45 -20.16 -5.21
CA LEU A 126 -16.13 -20.24 -5.84
C LEU A 126 -15.87 -21.63 -6.43
N ASP A 127 -16.25 -22.69 -5.71
CA ASP A 127 -16.12 -24.07 -6.19
C ASP A 127 -16.96 -24.32 -7.46
N GLU A 128 -18.15 -23.72 -7.55
CA GLU A 128 -19.06 -23.91 -8.68
C GLU A 128 -18.77 -22.97 -9.87
N ASN A 129 -18.24 -21.78 -9.60
CA ASN A 129 -18.22 -20.68 -10.57
C ASN A 129 -16.84 -20.07 -10.85
N ALA A 130 -15.78 -20.43 -10.12
CA ALA A 130 -14.47 -19.78 -10.24
C ALA A 130 -13.30 -20.72 -10.58
N PRO A 131 -13.32 -21.43 -11.72
CA PRO A 131 -12.27 -22.38 -12.09
C PRO A 131 -10.88 -21.74 -12.30
N ASN A 132 -10.79 -20.51 -12.80
CA ASN A 132 -9.50 -19.85 -13.00
C ASN A 132 -8.88 -19.46 -11.66
N LEU A 133 -9.69 -18.94 -10.73
CA LEU A 133 -9.29 -18.64 -9.36
C LEU A 133 -8.79 -19.89 -8.64
N GLN A 134 -9.50 -21.01 -8.77
CA GLN A 134 -9.09 -22.29 -8.18
C GLN A 134 -7.74 -22.76 -8.72
N SER A 135 -7.48 -22.56 -10.01
CA SER A 135 -6.16 -22.82 -10.60
C SER A 135 -5.10 -21.87 -10.03
N ALA A 136 -5.39 -20.58 -9.96
CA ALA A 136 -4.50 -19.56 -9.44
C ALA A 136 -4.16 -19.78 -7.96
N TRP A 137 -5.11 -20.25 -7.14
CA TRP A 137 -4.86 -20.65 -5.75
C TRP A 137 -4.00 -21.90 -5.62
N ALA A 138 -4.13 -22.85 -6.55
CA ALA A 138 -3.25 -24.02 -6.57
C ALA A 138 -1.79 -23.62 -6.88
N ASP A 139 -1.60 -22.62 -7.76
CA ASP A 139 -0.28 -22.08 -8.10
C ASP A 139 0.25 -21.11 -7.03
N THR A 140 -0.64 -20.41 -6.33
CA THR A 140 -0.35 -19.43 -5.27
C THR A 140 -1.14 -19.72 -3.98
N PRO A 141 -0.76 -20.74 -3.19
CA PRO A 141 -1.51 -21.14 -1.98
C PRO A 141 -1.56 -20.09 -0.88
N GLU A 142 -0.60 -19.15 -0.85
CA GLU A 142 -0.62 -18.03 0.09
C GLU A 142 -1.81 -17.09 -0.16
N TRP A 143 -2.27 -16.95 -1.40
CA TRP A 143 -3.45 -16.15 -1.71
C TRP A 143 -4.73 -16.77 -1.15
N GLU A 144 -4.90 -18.08 -1.30
CA GLU A 144 -6.01 -18.82 -0.69
C GLU A 144 -5.97 -18.69 0.84
N ARG A 145 -4.78 -18.80 1.44
CA ARG A 145 -4.58 -18.66 2.88
C ARG A 145 -4.98 -17.27 3.38
N LEU A 146 -4.66 -16.20 2.64
CA LEU A 146 -5.08 -14.84 2.96
C LEU A 146 -6.61 -14.66 2.95
N ALA A 147 -7.31 -15.38 2.05
CA ALA A 147 -8.76 -15.28 1.91
C ALA A 147 -9.53 -16.15 2.92
N THR A 148 -8.89 -17.18 3.49
CA THR A 148 -9.55 -18.22 4.27
C THR A 148 -9.47 -17.93 5.77
N ALA A 149 -10.62 -17.75 6.40
CA ALA A 149 -10.72 -17.54 7.84
C ALA A 149 -10.40 -18.84 8.64
N PRO A 150 -10.13 -18.75 9.96
CA PRO A 150 -9.73 -19.92 10.76
C PRO A 150 -10.73 -21.08 10.80
N ASP A 151 -12.02 -20.81 10.53
CA ASP A 151 -13.07 -21.82 10.44
C ASP A 151 -13.16 -22.50 9.05
N GLY A 152 -12.34 -22.06 8.09
CA GLY A 152 -12.33 -22.51 6.70
C GLY A 152 -13.24 -21.71 5.77
N THR A 153 -13.96 -20.70 6.26
CA THR A 153 -14.87 -19.89 5.46
C THR A 153 -14.12 -18.79 4.72
N VAL A 154 -14.45 -18.60 3.43
CA VAL A 154 -14.02 -17.43 2.66
C VAL A 154 -15.16 -16.42 2.65
N TRP A 155 -15.01 -15.32 3.39
CA TRP A 155 -16.02 -14.25 3.50
C TRP A 155 -15.89 -13.17 2.43
N GLY A 156 -14.75 -13.13 1.74
CA GLY A 156 -14.41 -12.17 0.72
C GLY A 156 -13.07 -12.53 0.08
N LEU A 157 -12.77 -11.94 -1.07
CA LEU A 157 -11.49 -12.13 -1.75
C LEU A 157 -10.59 -10.91 -1.57
N PRO A 158 -9.34 -11.09 -1.10
CA PRO A 158 -8.30 -10.09 -1.26
C PRO A 158 -7.84 -10.05 -2.72
N GLN A 159 -7.36 -8.90 -3.16
CA GLN A 159 -6.56 -8.79 -4.37
C GLN A 159 -5.18 -9.46 -4.17
N TRP A 160 -4.67 -10.12 -5.22
CA TRP A 160 -3.31 -10.61 -5.29
C TRP A 160 -2.53 -9.91 -6.39
N ASN A 161 -1.49 -9.17 -6.01
CA ASN A 161 -0.68 -8.39 -6.93
C ASN A 161 0.79 -8.41 -6.50
N ASP A 162 1.58 -9.28 -7.13
CA ASP A 162 3.00 -9.52 -6.82
C ASP A 162 3.89 -8.39 -7.33
N CYS A 163 3.79 -7.24 -6.67
CA CYS A 163 4.70 -6.12 -6.89
C CYS A 163 6.06 -6.41 -6.24
N PHE A 164 6.96 -7.08 -6.98
CA PHE A 164 8.28 -7.47 -6.45
C PHE A 164 9.03 -6.29 -5.82
N HIS A 165 9.05 -5.13 -6.47
CA HIS A 165 9.74 -3.96 -5.93
C HIS A 165 9.06 -3.37 -4.69
N CYS A 166 7.73 -3.51 -4.58
CA CYS A 166 6.96 -3.03 -3.42
C CYS A 166 7.17 -3.92 -2.19
N THR A 167 7.50 -5.20 -2.38
CA THR A 167 7.79 -6.15 -1.29
C THR A 167 8.93 -5.68 -0.38
N TYR A 168 9.85 -4.86 -0.90
CA TYR A 168 10.99 -4.32 -0.16
C TYR A 168 10.96 -2.79 -0.18
N PRO A 169 10.08 -2.14 0.61
CA PRO A 169 9.77 -0.72 0.44
C PRO A 169 10.88 0.21 0.96
N SER A 170 11.73 -0.23 1.88
CA SER A 170 12.76 0.63 2.51
C SER A 170 14.12 0.47 1.84
N LYS A 171 14.23 1.01 0.63
CA LYS A 171 15.51 1.10 -0.08
C LYS A 171 16.21 2.41 0.19
N LEU A 172 17.54 2.44 0.12
CA LEU A 172 18.31 3.68 0.13
C LEU A 172 18.82 3.93 -1.28
N TRP A 173 18.48 5.08 -1.86
CA TRP A 173 18.98 5.55 -3.14
C TRP A 173 20.06 6.59 -2.87
N LEU A 174 21.27 6.34 -3.35
CA LEU A 174 22.49 7.11 -3.09
C LEU A 174 22.98 7.75 -4.39
N ASN A 175 23.43 9.00 -4.33
CA ASN A 175 23.96 9.72 -5.48
C ASN A 175 25.33 9.13 -5.88
N SER A 176 25.32 8.22 -6.86
CA SER A 176 26.51 7.56 -7.40
C SER A 176 27.43 8.52 -8.14
N ALA A 177 26.88 9.56 -8.78
CA ALA A 177 27.70 10.59 -9.43
C ALA A 177 28.58 11.34 -8.42
N TRP A 178 28.09 11.54 -7.19
CA TRP A 178 28.86 12.12 -6.09
C TRP A 178 29.92 11.18 -5.53
N LEU A 179 29.63 9.87 -5.44
CA LEU A 179 30.67 8.89 -5.11
C LEU A 179 31.81 8.93 -6.12
N GLU A 180 31.48 8.94 -7.41
CA GLU A 180 32.47 9.00 -8.49
C GLU A 180 33.27 10.31 -8.48
N SER A 181 32.61 11.46 -8.28
CA SER A 181 33.29 12.77 -8.26
C SER A 181 34.29 12.90 -7.11
N LEU A 182 33.97 12.33 -5.95
CA LEU A 182 34.83 12.30 -4.77
C LEU A 182 35.81 11.12 -4.74
N GLY A 183 35.67 10.14 -5.64
CA GLY A 183 36.49 8.93 -5.69
C GLY A 183 36.26 8.00 -4.50
N LEU A 184 35.02 7.94 -4.01
CA LEU A 184 34.59 7.11 -2.89
C LEU A 184 34.12 5.73 -3.38
N GLU A 185 34.33 4.72 -2.54
CA GLU A 185 33.76 3.39 -2.75
C GLU A 185 32.32 3.34 -2.23
N ARG A 186 31.50 2.43 -2.79
CA ARG A 186 30.12 2.20 -2.34
C ARG A 186 30.15 1.57 -0.94
N PRO A 187 29.44 2.14 0.06
CA PRO A 187 29.53 1.68 1.44
C PRO A 187 28.82 0.33 1.63
N THR A 188 29.38 -0.53 2.48
CA THR A 188 28.85 -1.87 2.80
C THR A 188 28.53 -2.05 4.27
N THR A 189 28.98 -1.13 5.12
CA THR A 189 28.73 -1.11 6.58
C THR A 189 28.17 0.24 7.03
N PRO A 190 27.54 0.32 8.21
CA PRO A 190 27.10 1.58 8.80
C PRO A 190 28.21 2.65 8.88
N GLU A 191 29.41 2.30 9.35
CA GLU A 191 30.50 3.28 9.46
C GLU A 191 31.01 3.76 8.10
N GLU A 192 31.06 2.90 7.07
CA GLU A 192 31.40 3.33 5.72
C GLU A 192 30.32 4.26 5.13
N LEU A 193 29.04 4.00 5.42
CA LEU A 193 27.96 4.91 5.03
C LEU A 193 28.13 6.27 5.71
N ARG A 194 28.43 6.29 7.01
CA ARG A 194 28.72 7.53 7.74
C ARG A 194 29.85 8.31 7.09
N ASP A 195 30.97 7.67 6.76
CA ASP A 195 32.10 8.32 6.08
C ASP A 195 31.71 8.92 4.73
N VAL A 196 30.89 8.22 3.94
CA VAL A 196 30.34 8.71 2.66
C VAL A 196 29.44 9.92 2.87
N LEU A 197 28.51 9.86 3.83
CA LEU A 197 27.60 10.98 4.13
C LEU A 197 28.37 12.20 4.64
N THR A 198 29.41 12.00 5.45
CA THR A 198 30.33 13.07 5.88
C THR A 198 31.04 13.68 4.68
N ALA A 199 31.52 12.88 3.74
CA ALA A 199 32.16 13.39 2.54
C ALA A 199 31.19 14.19 1.67
N PHE A 200 29.94 13.74 1.52
CA PHE A 200 28.89 14.49 0.82
C PHE A 200 28.64 15.85 1.45
N LYS A 201 28.64 15.92 2.78
CA LYS A 201 28.46 17.17 3.52
C LYS A 201 29.62 18.15 3.39
N GLU A 202 30.86 17.64 3.38
CA GLU A 202 32.05 18.47 3.61
C GLU A 202 32.87 18.77 2.35
N GLN A 203 32.66 18.01 1.27
CA GLN A 203 33.56 18.03 0.10
C GLN A 203 32.96 18.63 -1.17
N ASP A 204 31.79 19.29 -1.08
CA ASP A 204 31.16 20.01 -2.21
C ASP A 204 31.03 19.13 -3.47
N PRO A 205 30.42 17.93 -3.38
CA PRO A 205 30.31 17.02 -4.52
C PRO A 205 29.48 17.59 -5.68
N ASN A 206 28.62 18.58 -5.42
CA ASN A 206 27.89 19.28 -6.48
C ASN A 206 28.74 20.37 -7.16
N GLY A 207 29.85 20.79 -6.55
CA GLY A 207 30.87 21.67 -7.13
C GLY A 207 30.46 23.13 -7.23
N ASN A 208 29.44 23.56 -6.48
CA ASN A 208 28.92 24.92 -6.53
C ASN A 208 29.65 25.87 -5.53
N GLY A 209 30.50 25.33 -4.66
CA GLY A 209 31.31 26.08 -3.69
C GLY A 209 30.55 26.55 -2.46
N GLN A 210 29.35 26.02 -2.23
CA GLN A 210 28.52 26.23 -1.04
C GLN A 210 28.43 24.91 -0.27
N ALA A 211 28.15 24.98 1.04
CA ALA A 211 27.84 23.80 1.83
C ALA A 211 26.33 23.70 1.91
N ASP A 212 25.70 23.27 0.82
CA ASP A 212 24.24 23.17 0.66
C ASP A 212 23.76 21.73 0.48
N GLU A 213 24.66 20.76 0.46
CA GLU A 213 24.35 19.35 0.39
C GLU A 213 23.57 18.86 1.62
N VAL A 214 22.51 18.10 1.35
CA VAL A 214 21.77 17.30 2.31
C VAL A 214 22.17 15.83 2.12
N PRO A 215 23.01 15.26 3.01
CA PRO A 215 23.62 13.95 2.75
C PRO A 215 22.60 12.82 2.69
N LEU A 216 21.65 12.78 3.63
CA LEU A 216 20.58 11.78 3.69
C LEU A 216 19.27 12.42 4.15
N SER A 217 18.17 12.18 3.45
CA SER A 217 16.82 12.61 3.85
C SER A 217 15.77 11.50 3.64
N GLY A 218 14.54 11.77 4.07
CA GLY A 218 13.38 10.89 3.99
C GLY A 218 12.11 11.63 4.40
N SER A 219 11.01 10.91 4.65
CA SER A 219 9.81 11.49 5.27
C SER A 219 9.10 10.43 6.16
N PRO A 220 8.32 10.82 7.18
CA PRO A 220 7.64 9.86 8.06
C PRO A 220 6.73 8.89 7.30
N GLY A 221 6.46 7.73 7.91
CA GLY A 221 5.72 6.63 7.28
C GLY A 221 6.61 5.82 6.33
N GLY A 222 6.07 5.47 5.15
CA GLY A 222 6.70 4.59 4.14
C GLY A 222 8.10 4.99 3.64
N ASN A 223 8.56 6.22 3.92
CA ASN A 223 9.83 6.77 3.44
C ASN A 223 10.78 7.12 4.61
N SER A 224 10.54 6.53 5.78
CA SER A 224 11.33 6.80 6.98
C SER A 224 12.78 6.39 6.78
N VAL A 225 13.70 7.19 7.33
CA VAL A 225 15.14 6.85 7.36
C VAL A 225 15.45 5.71 8.32
N LEU A 226 14.54 5.40 9.25
CA LEU A 226 14.82 4.47 10.34
C LEU A 226 14.98 3.01 9.90
N PRO A 227 14.06 2.39 9.13
CA PRO A 227 14.17 0.95 8.80
C PRO A 227 15.51 0.59 8.15
N PHE A 228 15.93 1.35 7.13
CA PHE A 228 17.21 1.10 6.45
C PHE A 228 18.42 1.24 7.38
N LEU A 229 18.43 2.26 8.26
CA LEU A 229 19.55 2.51 9.17
C LEU A 229 19.55 1.60 10.41
N MET A 230 18.39 1.08 10.82
CA MET A 230 18.22 0.23 12.00
C MET A 230 18.44 -1.25 11.69
N ASN A 231 18.01 -1.72 10.52
CA ASN A 231 18.10 -3.12 10.09
C ASN A 231 19.49 -3.79 10.21
N PRO A 232 20.62 -3.07 10.04
CA PRO A 232 21.96 -3.63 10.30
C PRO A 232 22.19 -4.04 11.78
N PHE A 233 21.42 -3.50 12.71
CA PHE A 233 21.55 -3.73 14.16
C PHE A 233 20.46 -4.67 14.70
N VAL A 234 19.21 -4.42 14.31
CA VAL A 234 18.02 -5.20 14.68
C VAL A 234 16.97 -5.03 13.59
N TYR A 235 16.18 -6.06 13.31
CA TYR A 235 15.11 -5.93 12.33
C TYR A 235 14.10 -4.86 12.76
N MET A 236 13.79 -3.97 11.83
CA MET A 236 12.77 -2.94 11.96
C MET A 236 12.03 -2.86 10.63
N ALA A 237 10.71 -3.01 10.68
CA ALA A 237 9.82 -2.68 9.59
C ALA A 237 9.23 -1.28 9.79
N THR A 238 8.69 -0.72 8.72
CA THR A 238 7.99 0.56 8.75
C THR A 238 6.65 0.38 9.46
N SER A 239 6.41 1.20 10.48
CA SER A 239 5.05 1.40 10.99
C SER A 239 4.38 2.53 10.20
N SER A 240 3.06 2.43 10.06
CA SER A 240 2.23 3.54 9.61
C SER A 240 2.36 4.73 10.57
N VAL A 241 2.08 5.93 10.07
CA VAL A 241 2.17 7.18 10.86
C VAL A 241 1.23 7.16 12.06
N ASP A 242 0.11 6.44 11.97
CA ASP A 242 -0.88 6.28 13.04
C ASP A 242 -0.59 5.09 13.97
N GLY A 243 0.50 4.35 13.77
CA GLY A 243 0.85 3.19 14.58
C GLY A 243 -0.07 1.97 14.39
N SER A 244 -0.88 1.96 13.34
CA SER A 244 -1.80 0.84 13.04
C SER A 244 -1.14 -0.35 12.36
N VAL A 245 0.12 -0.26 11.91
CA VAL A 245 0.89 -1.39 11.39
C VAL A 245 1.84 -1.91 12.48
N PRO A 246 1.90 -3.23 12.76
CA PRO A 246 2.73 -3.80 13.81
C PRO A 246 4.23 -3.89 13.42
N GLY A 247 4.81 -2.77 12.97
CA GLY A 247 6.17 -2.70 12.41
C GLY A 247 7.29 -2.96 13.43
N SER A 248 6.98 -2.93 14.72
CA SER A 248 7.94 -3.19 15.80
C SER A 248 8.05 -4.68 16.21
N LEU A 249 7.25 -5.57 15.61
CA LEU A 249 7.30 -7.01 15.87
C LEU A 249 8.26 -7.75 14.92
N GLY A 250 8.83 -8.84 15.41
CA GLY A 250 9.60 -9.81 14.62
C GLY A 250 9.52 -11.20 15.26
N LEU A 251 10.03 -12.23 14.59
CA LEU A 251 10.08 -13.59 15.11
C LEU A 251 11.47 -13.93 15.69
N HIS A 252 11.50 -14.68 16.78
CA HIS A 252 12.71 -15.33 17.29
C HIS A 252 12.45 -16.83 17.44
N GLY A 253 12.71 -17.58 16.37
CA GLY A 253 12.20 -18.95 16.27
C GLY A 253 10.68 -18.93 16.12
N GLU A 254 9.97 -19.54 17.06
CA GLU A 254 8.49 -19.58 17.09
C GLU A 254 7.88 -18.44 17.94
N ASP A 255 8.72 -17.64 18.60
CA ASP A 255 8.27 -16.59 19.53
C ASP A 255 8.15 -15.23 18.84
N VAL A 256 6.98 -14.61 18.92
CA VAL A 256 6.72 -13.21 18.57
C VAL A 256 7.45 -12.32 19.58
N THR A 257 8.29 -11.43 19.07
CA THR A 257 9.19 -10.59 19.86
C THR A 257 9.03 -9.12 19.49
N LEU A 258 8.88 -8.28 20.52
CA LEU A 258 8.90 -6.83 20.37
C LEU A 258 10.34 -6.34 20.19
N GLN A 259 10.73 -5.99 18.96
CA GLN A 259 12.09 -5.60 18.57
C GLN A 259 12.67 -4.45 19.41
N PRO A 260 11.88 -3.42 19.82
CA PRO A 260 12.34 -2.36 20.73
C PRO A 260 12.86 -2.79 22.10
N THR A 261 12.62 -4.03 22.50
CA THR A 261 13.12 -4.60 23.77
C THR A 261 14.49 -5.25 23.63
N LEU A 262 15.01 -5.39 22.40
CA LEU A 262 16.29 -6.01 22.10
C LEU A 262 17.44 -4.99 22.17
N ASP A 263 18.62 -5.44 22.60
CA ASP A 263 19.82 -4.58 22.73
C ASP A 263 20.18 -3.88 21.42
N GLY A 264 20.01 -4.58 20.28
CA GLY A 264 20.27 -4.04 18.94
C GLY A 264 19.43 -2.80 18.60
N TRP A 265 18.26 -2.61 19.23
CA TRP A 265 17.46 -1.41 19.03
C TRP A 265 18.12 -0.17 19.62
N ARG A 266 18.65 -0.27 20.85
CA ARG A 266 19.37 0.84 21.47
C ARG A 266 20.64 1.20 20.69
N ASP A 267 21.36 0.18 20.22
CA ASP A 267 22.58 0.36 19.44
C ASP A 267 22.31 1.02 18.08
N GLY A 268 21.25 0.58 17.38
CA GLY A 268 20.81 1.21 16.14
C GLY A 268 20.39 2.67 16.35
N LEU A 269 19.56 2.95 17.36
CA LEU A 269 19.16 4.33 17.68
C LEU A 269 20.36 5.22 18.03
N ARG A 270 21.37 4.69 18.72
CA ARG A 270 22.62 5.43 19.00
C ARG A 270 23.38 5.75 17.71
N TYR A 271 23.47 4.81 16.78
CA TYR A 271 24.07 5.05 15.47
C TYR A 271 23.30 6.14 14.70
N VAL A 272 21.98 6.03 14.59
CA VAL A 272 21.16 7.04 13.89
C VAL A 272 21.25 8.41 14.57
N ASN A 273 21.23 8.45 15.91
CA ASN A 273 21.45 9.68 16.67
C ASN A 273 22.80 10.32 16.33
N SER A 274 23.89 9.55 16.22
CA SER A 274 25.19 10.10 15.83
C SER A 274 25.18 10.75 14.43
N LEU A 275 24.51 10.12 13.45
CA LEU A 275 24.35 10.72 12.13
C LEU A 275 23.55 12.01 12.20
N PHE A 276 22.53 12.08 13.05
CA PHE A 276 21.72 13.27 13.27
C PHE A 276 22.53 14.40 13.93
N GLU A 277 23.28 14.11 15.00
CA GLU A 277 24.13 15.10 15.68
C GLU A 277 25.23 15.67 14.77
N GLU A 278 25.76 14.83 13.88
CA GLU A 278 26.72 15.22 12.84
C GLU A 278 26.06 15.96 11.68
N GLY A 279 24.72 16.07 11.67
CA GLY A 279 23.91 16.68 10.62
C GLY A 279 24.10 15.99 9.27
N LEU A 280 24.24 14.67 9.28
CA LEU A 280 24.29 13.80 8.10
C LEU A 280 22.88 13.33 7.70
N VAL A 281 21.96 13.27 8.67
CA VAL A 281 20.53 13.09 8.43
C VAL A 281 19.85 14.45 8.49
N ASP A 282 19.02 14.75 7.49
CA ASP A 282 18.17 15.93 7.43
C ASP A 282 17.22 16.00 8.63
N GLU A 283 17.21 17.14 9.34
CA GLU A 283 16.29 17.38 10.46
C GLU A 283 14.82 17.26 10.02
N ALA A 284 14.53 17.66 8.78
CA ALA A 284 13.18 17.63 8.25
C ALA A 284 12.67 16.19 8.01
N ALA A 285 13.54 15.19 7.92
CA ALA A 285 13.16 13.79 7.63
C ALA A 285 12.15 13.20 8.64
N PHE A 286 12.09 13.74 9.86
CA PHE A 286 11.17 13.29 10.92
C PHE A 286 9.82 14.03 10.94
N THR A 287 9.63 15.06 10.11
CA THR A 287 8.42 15.92 10.16
C THR A 287 7.87 16.36 8.82
N GLN A 288 8.67 16.32 7.74
CA GLN A 288 8.27 16.78 6.42
C GLN A 288 7.36 15.77 5.69
N ASN A 289 6.54 16.24 4.78
CA ASN A 289 5.77 15.38 3.89
C ASN A 289 6.57 14.97 2.65
N GLN A 290 6.03 14.06 1.85
CA GLN A 290 6.65 13.61 0.61
C GLN A 290 6.90 14.76 -0.39
N ASP A 291 5.98 15.73 -0.50
CA ASP A 291 6.17 16.87 -1.41
C ASP A 291 7.42 17.70 -1.07
N ALA A 292 7.72 17.88 0.21
CA ALA A 292 8.93 18.57 0.66
C ALA A 292 10.20 17.77 0.33
N LEU A 293 10.15 16.45 0.48
CA LEU A 293 11.25 15.55 0.07
C LEU A 293 11.45 15.59 -1.46
N LEU A 294 10.37 15.57 -2.24
CA LEU A 294 10.44 15.72 -3.71
C LEU A 294 11.06 17.05 -4.12
N ALA A 295 10.65 18.15 -3.47
CA ALA A 295 11.22 19.46 -3.74
C ALA A 295 12.73 19.53 -3.46
N LEU A 296 13.24 18.71 -2.54
CA LEU A 296 14.66 18.63 -2.23
C LEU A 296 15.47 17.96 -3.35
N GLY A 297 14.98 16.86 -3.92
CA GLY A 297 15.63 16.23 -5.08
C GLY A 297 15.40 16.98 -6.40
N ASP A 298 14.34 17.78 -6.49
CA ASP A 298 14.01 18.59 -7.66
C ASP A 298 14.71 19.98 -7.71
N VAL A 299 15.67 20.25 -6.83
CA VAL A 299 16.50 21.46 -6.91
C VAL A 299 17.28 21.51 -8.22
N ALA A 300 16.93 22.47 -9.08
CA ALA A 300 17.47 22.59 -10.43
C ALA A 300 18.87 23.20 -10.50
N GLY A 301 19.64 22.76 -11.49
CA GLY A 301 21.02 23.18 -11.70
C GLY A 301 21.97 22.25 -10.97
N ASP A 302 22.25 22.57 -9.72
CA ASP A 302 23.15 21.80 -8.86
C ASP A 302 22.30 21.00 -7.87
N PRO A 303 22.04 19.68 -8.10
CA PRO A 303 21.29 18.87 -7.16
C PRO A 303 21.97 18.90 -5.79
N ILE A 304 21.19 18.92 -4.71
CA ILE A 304 21.71 19.03 -3.34
C ILE A 304 21.43 17.80 -2.48
N LEU A 305 20.68 16.82 -2.97
CA LEU A 305 20.36 15.62 -2.21
C LEU A 305 21.39 14.52 -2.47
N GLY A 306 22.02 14.01 -1.40
CA GLY A 306 23.00 12.94 -1.47
C GLY A 306 22.37 11.55 -1.45
N ALA A 307 21.32 11.35 -0.66
CA ALA A 307 20.64 10.07 -0.53
C ALA A 307 19.21 10.22 0.00
N ALA A 308 18.34 9.27 -0.33
CA ALA A 308 17.00 9.17 0.24
C ALA A 308 16.58 7.72 0.51
N THR A 309 15.87 7.50 1.62
CA THR A 309 15.24 6.21 1.93
C THR A 309 13.80 6.18 1.40
N VAL A 310 13.58 5.48 0.30
CA VAL A 310 12.28 5.40 -0.39
C VAL A 310 12.13 4.09 -1.18
N GLY A 311 10.90 3.70 -1.51
CA GLY A 311 10.63 2.53 -2.35
C GLY A 311 11.16 2.66 -3.78
N HIS A 312 11.15 3.88 -4.35
CA HIS A 312 11.60 4.18 -5.70
C HIS A 312 11.98 5.67 -5.88
N PRO A 313 12.83 6.06 -6.86
CA PRO A 313 13.34 7.42 -7.00
C PRO A 313 12.26 8.49 -7.19
N GLY A 314 11.18 8.16 -7.90
CA GLY A 314 10.02 9.04 -8.12
C GLY A 314 9.38 9.64 -6.86
N VAL A 315 9.71 9.14 -5.67
CA VAL A 315 9.27 9.71 -4.39
C VAL A 315 10.02 11.00 -4.02
N PHE A 316 11.31 11.11 -4.37
CA PHE A 316 12.16 12.25 -3.97
C PHE A 316 12.72 13.04 -5.16
N VAL A 317 12.66 12.51 -6.39
CA VAL A 317 13.13 13.20 -7.59
C VAL A 317 12.21 12.90 -8.76
N THR A 318 11.86 13.92 -9.54
CA THR A 318 11.05 13.71 -10.74
C THR A 318 11.84 12.92 -11.78
N VAL A 319 11.31 11.76 -12.16
CA VAL A 319 11.95 10.83 -13.12
C VAL A 319 11.79 11.33 -14.55
N GLY A 320 12.83 11.19 -15.38
CA GLY A 320 12.79 11.53 -16.80
C GLY A 320 12.86 13.03 -17.10
N GLN A 321 13.45 13.82 -16.19
CA GLN A 321 13.72 15.24 -16.44
C GLN A 321 14.81 15.41 -17.51
N GLU A 322 14.77 16.52 -18.25
CA GLU A 322 15.73 16.78 -19.34
C GLU A 322 17.21 16.82 -18.88
N ASP A 323 17.47 17.14 -17.62
CA ASP A 323 18.81 17.16 -17.05
C ASP A 323 19.27 15.80 -16.49
N GLY A 324 18.41 14.78 -16.52
CA GLY A 324 18.72 13.40 -16.14
C GLY A 324 19.15 13.24 -14.69
N ARG A 325 18.86 14.19 -13.79
CA ARG A 325 19.33 14.15 -12.40
C ARG A 325 18.88 12.91 -11.63
N ASP A 326 17.74 12.35 -11.99
CA ASP A 326 17.19 11.13 -11.42
C ASP A 326 18.03 9.89 -11.72
N THR A 327 18.84 9.94 -12.80
CA THR A 327 19.78 8.88 -13.18
C THR A 327 21.06 8.88 -12.37
N ASN A 328 21.32 9.93 -11.57
CA ASN A 328 22.51 10.00 -10.72
C ASN A 328 22.42 9.11 -9.47
N TYR A 329 21.25 8.54 -9.17
CA TYR A 329 21.01 7.80 -7.94
C TYR A 329 20.91 6.30 -8.21
N ASP A 330 21.71 5.49 -7.54
CA ASP A 330 21.54 4.04 -7.56
C ASP A 330 21.15 3.56 -6.17
N THR A 331 20.48 2.41 -6.07
CA THR A 331 20.23 1.84 -4.74
C THR A 331 21.53 1.51 -4.05
N LEU A 332 21.52 1.44 -2.73
CA LEU A 332 22.57 0.86 -1.90
C LEU A 332 22.03 -0.45 -1.33
N PRO A 333 22.71 -1.60 -1.45
CA PRO A 333 22.21 -2.83 -0.88
C PRO A 333 22.10 -2.69 0.65
N PRO A 334 21.34 -3.58 1.31
CA PRO A 334 21.31 -3.61 2.76
C PRO A 334 22.71 -3.65 3.37
N LEU A 335 22.96 -2.80 4.36
CA LEU A 335 24.26 -2.70 5.02
C LEU A 335 24.46 -3.89 5.96
N THR A 336 25.69 -4.41 6.01
CA THR A 336 26.04 -5.43 7.01
C THR A 336 26.46 -4.75 8.31
N GLY A 337 25.66 -4.89 9.36
CA GLY A 337 25.98 -4.32 10.67
C GLY A 337 26.79 -5.25 11.58
N PRO A 338 27.02 -4.85 12.84
CA PRO A 338 27.89 -5.57 13.78
C PRO A 338 27.47 -7.02 14.07
N ASN A 339 26.17 -7.32 13.93
CA ASN A 339 25.61 -8.65 14.12
C ASN A 339 25.68 -9.51 12.85
N GLY A 340 26.24 -8.99 11.75
CA GLY A 340 26.42 -9.69 10.48
C GLY A 340 25.13 -9.90 9.68
N SER A 341 24.01 -9.31 10.11
CA SER A 341 22.73 -9.39 9.41
C SER A 341 22.53 -8.17 8.50
N PRO A 342 22.37 -8.37 7.18
CA PRO A 342 21.98 -7.34 6.22
C PRO A 342 20.46 -7.28 6.01
N ALA A 343 19.65 -7.31 7.08
CA ALA A 343 18.20 -7.46 6.95
C ALA A 343 17.53 -6.38 6.07
N SER A 344 16.53 -6.78 5.29
CA SER A 344 15.67 -5.86 4.53
C SER A 344 14.26 -5.86 5.11
N GLU A 345 13.59 -4.70 5.13
CA GLU A 345 12.16 -4.69 5.40
C GLU A 345 11.40 -5.51 4.34
N VAL A 346 10.44 -6.31 4.79
CA VAL A 346 9.52 -7.05 3.94
C VAL A 346 8.10 -6.59 4.21
N SER A 347 7.41 -6.28 3.13
CA SER A 347 5.97 -6.04 3.09
C SER A 347 5.32 -7.04 2.12
N SER A 348 4.11 -7.47 2.42
CA SER A 348 3.32 -8.36 1.57
C SER A 348 1.97 -7.72 1.24
N SER A 349 1.16 -8.41 0.43
CA SER A 349 -0.21 -8.02 0.15
C SER A 349 -1.00 -7.84 1.45
N SER A 350 -1.82 -6.79 1.48
CA SER A 350 -2.59 -6.43 2.68
C SER A 350 -3.68 -7.47 2.96
N ALA A 351 -3.74 -7.91 4.21
CA ALA A 351 -4.80 -8.79 4.71
C ALA A 351 -6.17 -8.10 4.66
N GLY A 352 -7.22 -8.88 4.41
CA GLY A 352 -8.59 -8.38 4.32
C GLY A 352 -9.29 -8.87 3.06
N ALA A 353 -10.33 -8.15 2.65
CA ALA A 353 -11.00 -8.42 1.38
C ALA A 353 -11.44 -7.12 0.70
N THR A 354 -11.29 -7.11 -0.61
CA THR A 354 -11.76 -6.04 -1.50
C THR A 354 -12.95 -6.46 -2.34
N PHE A 355 -13.21 -7.75 -2.49
CA PHE A 355 -14.44 -8.27 -3.05
C PHE A 355 -15.26 -8.98 -1.99
N VAL A 356 -16.47 -8.48 -1.73
CA VAL A 356 -17.38 -9.03 -0.72
C VAL A 356 -18.78 -9.01 -1.29
N ILE A 357 -19.50 -10.14 -1.19
CA ILE A 357 -20.90 -10.25 -1.60
C ILE A 357 -21.79 -10.19 -0.37
N THR A 358 -22.80 -9.32 -0.38
CA THR A 358 -23.74 -9.16 0.73
C THR A 358 -24.91 -10.13 0.61
N ASN A 359 -25.70 -10.22 1.68
CA ASN A 359 -26.95 -10.98 1.69
C ASN A 359 -28.08 -10.33 0.86
N ASN A 360 -27.86 -9.15 0.25
CA ASN A 360 -28.83 -8.52 -0.65
C ASN A 360 -28.83 -9.20 -2.03
N ALA A 361 -27.66 -9.65 -2.48
CA ALA A 361 -27.50 -10.37 -3.74
C ALA A 361 -28.27 -11.70 -3.71
N THR A 362 -29.07 -11.94 -4.74
CA THR A 362 -29.66 -13.25 -5.03
C THR A 362 -28.59 -14.29 -5.35
N ASP A 363 -28.95 -15.58 -5.38
CA ASP A 363 -28.01 -16.65 -5.74
C ASP A 363 -27.47 -16.50 -7.18
N GLU A 364 -28.31 -16.02 -8.10
CA GLU A 364 -27.92 -15.79 -9.50
C GLU A 364 -26.94 -14.61 -9.61
N GLU A 365 -27.23 -13.49 -8.94
CA GLU A 365 -26.36 -12.31 -8.95
C GLU A 365 -25.02 -12.61 -8.28
N ALA A 366 -25.02 -13.35 -7.16
CA ALA A 366 -23.79 -13.74 -6.49
C ALA A 366 -22.92 -14.68 -7.34
N ALA A 367 -23.54 -15.62 -8.06
CA ALA A 367 -22.81 -16.47 -9.00
C ALA A 367 -22.20 -15.63 -10.13
N THR A 368 -22.97 -14.71 -10.73
CA THR A 368 -22.47 -13.81 -11.78
C THR A 368 -21.31 -12.94 -11.30
N LEU A 369 -21.42 -12.36 -10.10
CA LEU A 369 -20.35 -11.55 -9.49
C LEU A 369 -19.06 -12.36 -9.31
N VAL A 370 -19.15 -13.61 -8.86
CA VAL A 370 -17.99 -14.51 -8.76
C VAL A 370 -17.40 -14.83 -10.13
N GLN A 371 -18.25 -15.10 -11.14
CA GLN A 371 -17.79 -15.37 -12.51
C GLN A 371 -17.08 -14.18 -13.12
N MET A 372 -17.51 -12.94 -12.84
CA MET A 372 -16.83 -11.73 -13.29
C MET A 372 -15.42 -11.60 -12.69
N VAL A 373 -15.26 -11.88 -11.39
CA VAL A 373 -13.93 -11.90 -10.75
C VAL A 373 -13.06 -13.01 -11.35
N ASP A 374 -13.61 -14.22 -11.50
CA ASP A 374 -12.90 -15.36 -12.11
C ASP A 374 -12.46 -15.10 -13.56
N TRP A 375 -13.28 -14.36 -14.31
CA TRP A 375 -12.99 -14.00 -15.69
C TRP A 375 -11.77 -13.08 -15.80
N MET A 376 -11.57 -12.17 -14.84
CA MET A 376 -10.40 -11.28 -14.77
C MET A 376 -9.11 -11.97 -14.28
N ILE A 377 -9.18 -13.24 -13.86
CA ILE A 377 -7.99 -14.03 -13.50
C ILE A 377 -7.20 -14.48 -14.73
N ASP A 378 -7.89 -14.65 -15.86
CA ASP A 378 -7.25 -14.87 -17.16
C ASP A 378 -6.43 -13.63 -17.57
N TYR A 379 -5.20 -13.82 -18.06
CA TYR A 379 -4.28 -12.71 -18.32
C TYR A 379 -4.74 -11.76 -19.43
N ASP A 380 -5.40 -12.26 -20.48
CA ASP A 380 -5.88 -11.38 -21.57
C ASP A 380 -6.99 -10.46 -21.04
N ASN A 381 -7.88 -11.03 -20.23
CA ASN A 381 -8.96 -10.32 -19.57
C ASN A 381 -8.44 -9.36 -18.49
N HIS A 382 -7.41 -9.77 -17.74
CA HIS A 382 -6.73 -8.93 -16.76
C HIS A 382 -6.15 -7.67 -17.41
N LEU A 383 -5.46 -7.83 -18.55
CA LEU A 383 -4.90 -6.70 -19.30
C LEU A 383 -5.99 -5.72 -19.73
N ARG A 384 -7.12 -6.25 -20.23
CA ARG A 384 -8.29 -5.44 -20.60
C ARG A 384 -8.93 -4.73 -19.40
N ALA A 385 -9.01 -5.41 -18.25
CA ALA A 385 -9.62 -4.92 -17.03
C ALA A 385 -8.77 -3.85 -16.33
N GLU A 386 -7.46 -4.05 -16.26
CA GLU A 386 -6.54 -3.13 -15.58
C GLU A 386 -6.14 -1.96 -16.50
N TRP A 387 -5.70 -2.23 -17.72
CA TRP A 387 -5.06 -1.19 -18.55
C TRP A 387 -5.97 -0.59 -19.61
N GLY A 388 -6.98 -1.32 -20.07
CA GLY A 388 -7.95 -0.85 -21.06
C GLY A 388 -7.77 -1.54 -22.40
N GLU A 389 -8.06 -0.84 -23.49
CA GLU A 389 -8.08 -1.45 -24.83
C GLU A 389 -6.67 -1.78 -25.36
N GLU A 390 -6.56 -2.96 -25.99
CA GLU A 390 -5.39 -3.36 -26.80
C GLU A 390 -5.15 -2.33 -27.93
N GLY A 391 -3.89 -2.02 -28.21
CA GLY A 391 -3.49 -1.00 -29.19
C GLY A 391 -3.65 0.44 -28.70
N VAL A 392 -4.11 0.63 -27.45
CA VAL A 392 -4.16 1.95 -26.78
C VAL A 392 -3.24 1.96 -25.58
N ALA A 393 -3.58 1.20 -24.54
CA ALA A 393 -2.85 1.22 -23.27
C ALA A 393 -1.82 0.08 -23.16
N TRP A 394 -1.95 -0.95 -24.00
CA TRP A 394 -1.05 -2.09 -24.04
C TRP A 394 -1.14 -2.80 -25.40
N ASP A 395 -0.14 -3.62 -25.73
CA ASP A 395 -0.13 -4.55 -26.86
C ASP A 395 0.51 -5.88 -26.43
N TYR A 396 0.30 -6.96 -27.18
CA TYR A 396 1.06 -8.21 -26.99
C TYR A 396 2.54 -8.02 -27.34
N ALA A 397 3.39 -8.81 -26.70
CA ALA A 397 4.82 -8.85 -27.03
C ALA A 397 5.07 -9.35 -28.47
N GLU A 398 6.11 -8.81 -29.11
CA GLU A 398 6.56 -9.18 -30.45
C GLU A 398 7.85 -10.03 -30.42
N GLU A 399 8.19 -10.66 -31.56
CA GLU A 399 9.43 -11.43 -31.68
C GLU A 399 10.66 -10.52 -31.48
N GLY A 400 11.45 -10.84 -30.44
CA GLY A 400 12.66 -10.11 -30.08
C GLY A 400 12.49 -9.18 -28.88
N ASP A 401 11.28 -9.06 -28.34
CA ASP A 401 11.05 -8.36 -27.08
C ASP A 401 11.71 -9.09 -25.90
N VAL A 402 11.99 -8.33 -24.84
CA VAL A 402 12.65 -8.82 -23.63
C VAL A 402 11.76 -8.53 -22.42
N ALA A 403 11.37 -9.60 -21.72
CA ALA A 403 10.61 -9.52 -20.48
C ALA A 403 11.44 -8.86 -19.36
N LEU A 404 10.73 -8.29 -18.37
CA LEU A 404 11.31 -7.70 -17.16
C LEU A 404 12.20 -8.72 -16.43
N ASN A 405 11.72 -9.96 -16.27
CA ASN A 405 12.54 -11.10 -15.92
C ASN A 405 12.91 -11.87 -17.19
N GLU A 406 14.20 -11.85 -17.53
CA GLU A 406 14.73 -12.44 -18.77
C GLU A 406 14.60 -13.98 -18.83
N ASP A 407 14.29 -14.64 -17.71
CA ASP A 407 14.00 -16.07 -17.67
C ASP A 407 12.56 -16.41 -18.12
N LEU A 408 11.69 -15.41 -18.28
CA LEU A 408 10.29 -15.57 -18.69
C LEU A 408 10.08 -15.21 -20.17
N GLU A 409 9.04 -15.81 -20.77
CA GLU A 409 8.57 -15.39 -22.09
C GLU A 409 7.87 -14.02 -21.96
N PRO A 410 8.17 -13.03 -22.82
CA PRO A 410 7.46 -11.77 -22.80
C PRO A 410 5.99 -11.95 -23.22
N LEU A 411 5.05 -11.36 -22.48
CA LEU A 411 3.62 -11.47 -22.78
C LEU A 411 3.02 -10.19 -23.37
N TYR A 412 3.34 -9.03 -22.78
CA TYR A 412 2.71 -7.76 -23.13
C TYR A 412 3.65 -6.57 -22.94
N VAL A 413 3.42 -5.52 -23.71
CA VAL A 413 4.02 -4.20 -23.51
C VAL A 413 2.95 -3.24 -23.00
N ARG A 414 3.30 -2.42 -21.99
CA ARG A 414 2.44 -1.36 -21.49
C ARG A 414 2.84 -0.01 -22.10
N HIS A 415 1.86 0.73 -22.60
CA HIS A 415 2.07 2.09 -23.09
C HIS A 415 1.89 3.10 -21.97
N ARG A 416 2.90 3.95 -21.77
CA ARG A 416 2.80 5.06 -20.85
C ARG A 416 2.04 6.20 -21.52
N LEU A 417 0.74 6.27 -21.26
CA LEU A 417 -0.12 7.35 -21.72
C LEU A 417 0.19 8.64 -20.94
N SER A 418 -0.09 9.79 -21.56
CA SER A 418 0.02 11.09 -20.90
C SER A 418 -0.95 12.11 -21.50
N GLY A 419 -1.35 13.08 -20.70
CA GLY A 419 -2.19 14.19 -21.18
C GLY A 419 -3.56 13.71 -21.65
N ALA A 420 -3.96 14.08 -22.87
CA ALA A 420 -5.29 13.76 -23.39
C ALA A 420 -5.52 12.25 -23.51
N ASP A 421 -4.52 11.50 -23.97
CA ASP A 421 -4.66 10.04 -24.16
C ASP A 421 -4.87 9.32 -22.82
N GLU A 422 -4.22 9.78 -21.76
CA GLU A 422 -4.40 9.26 -20.40
C GLU A 422 -5.81 9.57 -19.87
N THR A 423 -6.30 10.80 -20.05
CA THR A 423 -7.65 11.20 -19.64
C THR A 423 -8.74 10.49 -20.46
N GLU A 424 -8.49 10.17 -21.73
CA GLU A 424 -9.44 9.41 -22.53
C GLU A 424 -9.46 7.93 -22.11
N ASN A 425 -8.30 7.38 -21.75
CA ASN A 425 -8.19 5.99 -21.29
C ASN A 425 -8.67 5.78 -19.84
N SER A 426 -8.73 6.80 -18.99
CA SER A 426 -9.14 6.64 -17.58
C SER A 426 -10.56 6.13 -17.38
N ASN A 427 -11.41 6.21 -18.42
CA ASN A 427 -12.76 5.63 -18.43
C ASN A 427 -12.89 4.35 -19.28
N SER A 428 -11.78 3.71 -19.66
CA SER A 428 -11.79 2.49 -20.47
C SER A 428 -11.60 1.21 -19.65
N SER A 429 -11.04 1.32 -18.45
CA SER A 429 -10.62 0.20 -17.58
C SER A 429 -11.05 0.41 -16.12
N TRP A 430 -11.04 -0.67 -15.35
CA TRP A 430 -11.24 -0.67 -13.89
C TRP A 430 -9.93 -0.37 -13.12
N GLY A 431 -8.77 -0.49 -13.78
CA GLY A 431 -7.50 -0.13 -13.18
C GLY A 431 -7.21 -0.94 -11.92
N PRO A 432 -6.85 -0.29 -10.79
CA PRO A 432 -6.55 -0.99 -9.54
C PRO A 432 -7.68 -1.89 -9.01
N LEU A 433 -8.95 -1.69 -9.40
CA LEU A 433 -10.06 -2.55 -8.98
C LEU A 433 -9.95 -3.98 -9.58
N ALA A 434 -9.25 -4.13 -10.71
CA ALA A 434 -9.14 -5.40 -11.43
C ALA A 434 -7.96 -6.28 -10.99
N GLN A 435 -7.14 -5.83 -10.03
CA GLN A 435 -5.88 -6.48 -9.64
C GLN A 435 -6.07 -7.75 -8.77
N TYR A 436 -6.96 -8.68 -9.16
CA TYR A 436 -7.17 -9.91 -8.41
C TYR A 436 -6.08 -10.95 -8.62
N TYR A 437 -5.47 -11.04 -9.81
CA TYR A 437 -4.38 -11.98 -10.08
C TYR A 437 -3.26 -11.39 -10.94
N GLY A 438 -2.57 -10.39 -10.39
CA GLY A 438 -1.29 -9.91 -10.91
C GLY A 438 -0.15 -10.79 -10.41
N SER A 439 -0.08 -12.05 -10.85
CA SER A 439 0.95 -13.00 -10.40
C SER A 439 2.36 -12.51 -10.70
N GLN A 440 3.35 -13.03 -9.97
CA GLN A 440 4.75 -12.71 -10.21
C GLN A 440 5.16 -13.00 -11.66
N GLU A 441 4.75 -14.15 -12.21
CA GLU A 441 5.03 -14.53 -13.59
C GLU A 441 4.42 -13.52 -14.57
N PHE A 442 3.14 -13.18 -14.39
CA PHE A 442 2.45 -12.20 -15.23
C PHE A 442 3.18 -10.86 -15.22
N ARG A 443 3.42 -10.30 -14.04
CA ARG A 443 4.04 -8.97 -13.93
C ARG A 443 5.46 -8.93 -14.45
N GLN A 444 6.21 -10.00 -14.24
CA GLN A 444 7.60 -10.08 -14.70
C GLN A 444 7.73 -10.47 -16.18
N SER A 445 6.65 -10.89 -16.83
CA SER A 445 6.59 -11.10 -18.28
C SER A 445 6.36 -9.80 -19.08
N GLN A 446 6.13 -8.67 -18.40
CA GLN A 446 6.01 -7.37 -19.06
C GLN A 446 7.28 -7.06 -19.86
N VAL A 447 7.13 -6.63 -21.11
CA VAL A 447 8.23 -6.12 -21.92
C VAL A 447 8.71 -4.80 -21.35
N VAL A 448 9.98 -4.76 -20.94
CA VAL A 448 10.61 -3.56 -20.38
C VAL A 448 12.01 -3.41 -20.96
N PRO A 449 12.35 -2.25 -21.56
CA PRO A 449 13.68 -2.00 -22.12
C PRO A 449 14.82 -2.24 -21.14
N GLU A 450 15.98 -2.66 -21.67
CA GLU A 450 17.20 -2.96 -20.91
C GLU A 450 17.88 -1.71 -20.33
N ASP A 451 17.68 -0.54 -20.93
CA ASP A 451 18.25 0.71 -20.41
C ASP A 451 17.46 1.19 -19.19
N ILE A 452 17.93 0.82 -18.00
CA ILE A 452 17.31 1.14 -16.71
C ILE A 452 17.26 2.64 -16.41
N TYR A 453 18.03 3.48 -17.11
CA TYR A 453 18.02 4.94 -16.93
C TYR A 453 17.12 5.66 -17.93
N ASP A 454 16.59 4.96 -18.94
CA ASP A 454 15.49 5.48 -19.75
C ASP A 454 14.16 5.41 -18.98
N LEU A 455 13.28 6.39 -19.22
CA LEU A 455 11.97 6.44 -18.56
C LEU A 455 11.12 5.18 -18.81
N SER A 456 11.28 4.55 -19.98
CA SER A 456 10.60 3.30 -20.33
C SER A 456 11.22 2.06 -19.67
N GLY A 457 12.50 2.10 -19.29
CA GLY A 457 13.19 1.04 -18.55
C GLY A 457 13.04 1.14 -17.02
N TYR A 458 12.26 2.10 -16.52
CA TYR A 458 12.15 2.40 -15.09
C TYR A 458 11.70 1.19 -14.24
N GLU A 459 10.77 0.35 -14.72
CA GLU A 459 10.36 -0.84 -13.96
C GLU A 459 11.50 -1.86 -13.83
N ARG A 460 12.35 -2.00 -14.86
CA ARG A 460 13.56 -2.84 -14.82
C ARG A 460 14.56 -2.31 -13.80
N ARG A 461 14.74 -0.99 -13.74
CA ARG A 461 15.54 -0.36 -12.68
C ARG A 461 15.05 -0.75 -11.29
N LEU A 462 13.73 -0.73 -11.05
CA LEU A 462 13.15 -1.10 -9.76
C LEU A 462 13.31 -2.59 -9.48
N PHE A 463 13.10 -3.44 -10.48
CA PHE A 463 13.27 -4.88 -10.38
C PHE A 463 14.71 -5.26 -10.01
N GLU A 464 15.70 -4.80 -10.78
CA GLU A 464 17.12 -5.07 -10.55
C GLU A 464 17.59 -4.53 -9.19
N ALA A 465 17.18 -3.29 -8.86
CA ALA A 465 17.49 -2.68 -7.57
C ALA A 465 16.96 -3.47 -6.38
N THR A 466 15.85 -4.20 -6.57
CA THR A 466 15.19 -4.99 -5.51
C THR A 466 15.87 -6.33 -5.26
N GLN A 467 16.55 -6.91 -6.25
CA GLN A 467 17.17 -8.24 -6.12
C GLN A 467 18.09 -8.34 -4.90
N ALA A 468 18.95 -7.34 -4.68
CA ALA A 468 19.86 -7.32 -3.53
C ALA A 468 19.13 -7.21 -2.18
N TYR A 469 17.93 -6.65 -2.12
CA TYR A 469 17.11 -6.64 -0.90
C TYR A 469 16.44 -8.00 -0.68
N ALA A 470 15.94 -8.61 -1.77
CA ALA A 470 15.31 -9.92 -1.73
C ALA A 470 16.26 -11.03 -1.28
N GLU A 471 17.53 -10.99 -1.72
CA GLU A 471 18.59 -11.90 -1.25
C GLU A 471 18.84 -11.80 0.27
N ASN A 472 18.45 -10.68 0.89
CA ASN A 472 18.62 -10.43 2.32
C ASN A 472 17.27 -10.26 3.05
N SER A 473 16.24 -10.96 2.56
CA SER A 473 14.95 -11.07 3.22
C SER A 473 15.11 -11.76 4.59
N PRO A 474 14.66 -11.15 5.69
CA PRO A 474 14.87 -11.66 7.04
C PRO A 474 13.96 -12.85 7.36
N GLU A 475 14.54 -13.94 7.89
CA GLU A 475 13.79 -15.05 8.47
C GLU A 475 12.96 -14.63 9.69
N ASN A 476 13.32 -13.51 10.33
CA ASN A 476 12.64 -12.97 11.51
C ASN A 476 11.55 -11.93 11.19
N ALA A 477 11.18 -11.72 9.92
CA ALA A 477 10.02 -10.89 9.60
C ALA A 477 8.74 -11.49 10.23
N PHE A 478 7.94 -10.66 10.91
CA PHE A 478 6.68 -11.11 11.48
C PHE A 478 5.56 -11.04 10.43
N PRO A 479 4.95 -12.17 10.02
CA PRO A 479 3.98 -12.22 8.91
C PRO A 479 2.57 -11.83 9.38
N TYR A 480 2.42 -10.65 9.98
CA TYR A 480 1.14 -10.19 10.55
C TYR A 480 0.00 -10.14 9.53
N TRP A 481 0.32 -9.99 8.24
CA TRP A 481 -0.65 -9.99 7.14
C TRP A 481 -1.36 -11.34 6.96
N ASN A 482 -0.80 -12.44 7.48
CA ASN A 482 -1.41 -13.77 7.41
C ASN A 482 -2.22 -14.14 8.66
N LEU A 483 -2.40 -13.22 9.62
CA LEU A 483 -2.97 -13.53 10.92
C LEU A 483 -4.41 -13.04 11.08
N TRP A 484 -5.31 -13.99 11.33
CA TRP A 484 -6.70 -13.75 11.68
C TRP A 484 -6.85 -13.55 13.18
N ILE A 485 -7.14 -12.32 13.58
CA ILE A 485 -7.41 -11.97 14.98
C ILE A 485 -8.90 -12.14 15.26
N PRO A 486 -9.31 -12.95 16.26
CA PRO A 486 -10.70 -13.09 16.65
C PRO A 486 -11.33 -11.74 17.05
N ASP A 487 -12.63 -11.56 16.78
CA ASP A 487 -13.36 -10.32 17.07
C ASP A 487 -13.25 -9.93 18.56
N GLU A 488 -13.25 -10.91 19.46
CA GLU A 488 -13.13 -10.65 20.91
C GLU A 488 -11.80 -9.99 21.30
N ALA A 489 -10.73 -10.25 20.55
CA ALA A 489 -9.41 -9.67 20.76
C ALA A 489 -9.15 -8.45 19.87
N ALA A 490 -9.86 -8.30 18.75
CA ALA A 490 -9.58 -7.27 17.74
C ALA A 490 -9.66 -5.83 18.29
N SER A 491 -10.68 -5.51 19.10
CA SER A 491 -10.80 -4.17 19.70
C SER A 491 -9.72 -3.89 20.76
N GLU A 492 -9.33 -4.92 21.52
CA GLU A 492 -8.24 -4.80 22.48
C GLU A 492 -6.92 -4.60 21.74
N LEU A 493 -6.64 -5.44 20.75
CA LEU A 493 -5.45 -5.38 19.90
C LEU A 493 -5.29 -4.01 19.27
N SER A 494 -6.33 -3.49 18.60
CA SER A 494 -6.29 -2.17 17.96
C SER A 494 -5.87 -1.07 18.96
N THR A 495 -6.35 -1.15 20.20
CA THR A 495 -6.00 -0.18 21.25
C THR A 495 -4.55 -0.33 21.70
N VAL A 496 -4.12 -1.55 22.07
CA VAL A 496 -2.75 -1.77 22.58
C VAL A 496 -1.70 -1.58 21.50
N GLN A 497 -1.97 -2.00 20.27
CA GLN A 497 -1.10 -1.82 19.11
C GLN A 497 -0.85 -0.34 18.84
N THR A 498 -1.93 0.45 18.70
CA THR A 498 -1.81 1.89 18.47
C THR A 498 -0.98 2.57 19.57
N ASN A 499 -1.22 2.23 20.84
CA ASN A 499 -0.47 2.80 21.96
C ASN A 499 1.02 2.43 21.91
N VAL A 500 1.33 1.15 21.66
CA VAL A 500 2.70 0.64 21.64
C VAL A 500 3.47 1.16 20.43
N GLU A 501 2.94 1.01 19.22
CA GLU A 501 3.61 1.42 17.98
C GLU A 501 3.79 2.95 17.91
N SER A 502 2.78 3.73 18.31
CA SER A 502 2.92 5.19 18.39
C SER A 502 3.99 5.60 19.39
N LEU A 503 4.08 4.93 20.55
CA LEU A 503 5.13 5.18 21.54
C LEU A 503 6.51 4.81 20.98
N VAL A 504 6.65 3.68 20.28
CA VAL A 504 7.91 3.26 19.65
C VAL A 504 8.36 4.29 18.62
N LEU A 505 7.47 4.74 17.73
CA LEU A 505 7.76 5.77 16.74
C LEU A 505 8.19 7.09 17.40
N GLN A 506 7.41 7.57 18.38
CA GLN A 506 7.70 8.81 19.08
C GLN A 506 9.02 8.74 19.83
N ALA A 507 9.24 7.69 20.63
CA ALA A 507 10.46 7.53 21.43
C ALA A 507 11.69 7.39 20.53
N SER A 508 11.59 6.66 19.41
CA SER A 508 12.68 6.53 18.44
C SER A 508 13.08 7.90 17.87
N ALA A 509 12.11 8.72 17.46
CA ALA A 509 12.37 10.08 17.02
C ALA A 509 12.97 10.96 18.13
N GLU A 510 12.47 10.85 19.37
CA GLU A 510 13.00 11.60 20.52
C GLU A 510 14.45 11.22 20.87
N PHE A 511 14.80 9.94 20.80
CA PHE A 511 16.19 9.49 20.99
C PHE A 511 17.09 9.93 19.85
N VAL A 512 16.65 9.80 18.60
CA VAL A 512 17.45 10.22 17.43
C VAL A 512 17.72 11.72 17.45
N THR A 513 16.70 12.53 17.76
CA THR A 513 16.82 14.00 17.81
C THR A 513 17.43 14.53 19.10
N GLY A 514 17.79 13.67 20.05
CA GLY A 514 18.40 14.05 21.33
C GLY A 514 17.44 14.70 22.33
N VAL A 515 16.12 14.65 22.09
CA VAL A 515 15.10 15.03 23.08
C VAL A 515 15.15 14.11 24.29
N ARG A 516 15.38 12.82 24.05
CA ARG A 516 15.82 11.84 25.06
C ARG A 516 17.27 11.47 24.79
N ASP A 517 18.08 11.43 25.84
CA ASP A 517 19.48 11.02 25.74
C ASP A 517 19.57 9.49 25.61
N ILE A 518 20.07 8.99 24.48
CA ILE A 518 20.19 7.56 24.19
C ILE A 518 21.26 6.87 25.06
N ASP A 519 22.22 7.63 25.59
CA ASP A 519 23.28 7.14 26.46
C ASP A 519 22.90 7.20 27.96
N ASP A 520 21.77 7.82 28.30
CA ASP A 520 21.21 7.78 29.67
C ASP A 520 20.42 6.47 29.91
N ASP A 521 21.01 5.58 30.71
CA ASP A 521 20.37 4.32 31.13
C ASP A 521 19.01 4.52 31.82
N ALA A 522 18.81 5.64 32.53
CA ALA A 522 17.53 5.93 33.16
C ALA A 522 16.47 6.33 32.14
N ALA A 523 16.85 7.07 31.09
CA ALA A 523 15.96 7.42 29.99
C ALA A 523 15.59 6.18 29.17
N TRP A 524 16.55 5.30 28.91
CA TRP A 524 16.30 4.02 28.25
C TRP A 524 15.38 3.11 29.06
N GLN A 525 15.63 2.96 30.37
CA GLN A 525 14.76 2.16 31.24
C GLN A 525 13.35 2.75 31.32
N ALA A 526 13.21 4.08 31.34
CA ALA A 526 11.90 4.72 31.31
C ALA A 526 11.12 4.38 30.02
N PHE A 527 11.77 4.34 28.87
CA PHE A 527 11.15 3.89 27.62
C PHE A 527 10.67 2.42 27.71
N GLN A 528 11.49 1.53 28.26
CA GLN A 528 11.10 0.12 28.45
C GLN A 528 9.91 0.00 29.41
N ASP A 529 9.89 0.76 30.50
CA ASP A 529 8.78 0.79 31.45
C ASP A 529 7.50 1.38 30.81
N GLU A 530 7.64 2.39 29.93
CA GLU A 530 6.54 2.98 29.16
C GLU A 530 5.92 1.97 28.19
N LEU A 531 6.71 1.13 27.52
CA LEU A 531 6.20 0.06 26.65
C LEU A 531 5.27 -0.89 27.44
N VAL A 532 5.74 -1.36 28.60
CA VAL A 532 4.96 -2.25 29.48
C VAL A 532 3.70 -1.53 29.98
N ALA A 533 3.82 -0.27 30.40
CA ALA A 533 2.68 0.52 30.87
C ALA A 533 1.62 0.78 29.78
N ASN A 534 2.01 0.77 28.51
CA ASN A 534 1.12 0.93 27.36
C ASN A 534 0.61 -0.41 26.78
N GLY A 535 0.97 -1.53 27.42
CA GLY A 535 0.39 -2.84 27.10
C GLY A 535 1.21 -3.70 26.15
N SER A 536 2.53 -3.47 26.03
CA SER A 536 3.41 -4.29 25.17
C SER A 536 3.31 -5.79 25.42
N ASP A 537 3.16 -6.21 26.68
CA ASP A 537 3.05 -7.63 27.03
C ASP A 537 1.78 -8.25 26.43
N ARG A 538 0.65 -7.55 26.53
CA ARG A 538 -0.63 -7.99 25.98
C ARG A 538 -0.64 -7.93 24.46
N TYR A 539 0.02 -6.92 23.89
CA TYR A 539 0.21 -6.76 22.46
C TYR A 539 0.93 -7.96 21.84
N VAL A 540 2.06 -8.36 22.44
CA VAL A 540 2.81 -9.55 22.02
C VAL A 540 2.00 -10.83 22.27
N GLU A 541 1.31 -10.96 23.41
CA GLU A 541 0.49 -12.13 23.72
C GLU A 541 -0.60 -12.39 22.67
N ILE A 542 -1.36 -11.36 22.27
CA ILE A 542 -2.42 -11.51 21.26
C ILE A 542 -1.84 -11.99 19.92
N TYR A 543 -0.72 -11.41 19.48
CA TYR A 543 -0.08 -11.81 18.24
C TYR A 543 0.57 -13.19 18.32
N GLN A 544 1.10 -13.58 19.48
CA GLN A 544 1.60 -14.94 19.69
C GLN A 544 0.46 -15.96 19.60
N GLU A 545 -0.67 -15.71 20.24
CA GLU A 545 -1.84 -16.59 20.18
C GLU A 545 -2.34 -16.77 18.74
N ALA A 546 -2.38 -15.68 17.96
CA ALA A 546 -2.74 -15.73 16.56
C ALA A 546 -1.71 -16.46 15.69
N TRP A 547 -0.42 -16.23 15.94
CA TRP A 547 0.67 -16.91 15.26
C TRP A 547 0.66 -18.42 15.51
N ASP A 548 0.48 -18.84 16.78
CA ASP A 548 0.38 -20.23 17.19
C ASP A 548 -0.83 -20.93 16.56
N ALA A 549 -1.94 -20.22 16.40
CA ALA A 549 -3.16 -20.75 15.78
C ALA A 549 -3.04 -20.91 14.25
N ALA A 550 -2.12 -20.17 13.62
CA ALA A 550 -1.86 -20.23 12.18
C ALA A 550 -0.85 -21.31 11.76
N GLN A 551 -0.14 -21.93 12.73
CA GLN A 551 0.75 -23.08 12.50
C GLN A 551 -0.03 -24.40 12.52
#